data_AF-A0A4Q7ZPA0-F1
#
_entry.id   AF-A0A4Q7ZPA0-F1
#
_cell.length_a   1.000
_cell.length_b   1.000
_cell.length_c   1.000
_cell.angle_alpha   90.00
_cell.angle_beta   90.00
_cell.angle_gamma   90.00
#
_symmetry.space_group_name_H-M   'P 1'
#
loop_
_entity.id
_entity.type
_entity.pdbx_description
1 polymer ?
#
loop_
_entity_poly.entity_id
_entity_poly.type
_entity_poly.pdbx_seq_one_letter_code
_entity_poly.pdbx_strand_id
1 'polypeptide(L)'
;MTSDTPAGRRFRVFRRRRSAPSRARRRLGAAVRMIAALALAGGVYTAFAPGAFAEDNLQLSAAAQEGKALFDNSCISCHGRDARGVEGRGPSLIGVGSASVEFQVGTGRMPMVRQEAQAEQKAPVFTAEEVKQLGRYIQELGGGPQMPTGPLTVDPEDDPGALSRGGELFRQNCTSCHSFGGAGGALSSGKFAPSLGDATPEEIYAAMLTGPQNMPVFGDNEITPDEKREIISYITYQLQQDKDPGGLFNLGRYGPVTEGLAIFLVGITILVFTTLWIAGKS
;
A
#
# COMPACT_ATOMS: atom_id res chain seq x y z
N MET A 1 -110.45 -71.67 16.32
CA MET A 1 -109.84 -71.77 14.98
C MET A 1 -109.42 -70.35 14.61
N THR A 2 -108.18 -69.97 14.97
CA THR A 2 -107.05 -69.70 14.04
C THR A 2 -107.43 -68.62 13.02
N SER A 3 -106.83 -67.44 13.01
CA SER A 3 -105.62 -67.01 12.25
C SER A 3 -105.81 -65.49 12.04
N ASP A 4 -104.87 -64.58 11.86
CA ASP A 4 -103.42 -64.54 11.74
C ASP A 4 -102.99 -63.07 11.97
N THR A 5 -101.76 -62.89 12.45
CA THR A 5 -101.07 -61.60 12.57
C THR A 5 -100.60 -61.11 11.19
N PRO A 6 -100.42 -59.79 11.00
CA PRO A 6 -99.31 -59.33 10.14
C PRO A 6 -98.36 -58.40 10.90
N ALA A 7 -97.08 -58.79 10.89
CA ALA A 7 -95.96 -58.02 11.41
C ALA A 7 -95.57 -56.89 10.44
N GLY A 8 -95.54 -55.65 10.94
CA GLY A 8 -95.08 -54.48 10.18
C GLY A 8 -93.56 -54.51 9.93
N ARG A 9 -93.15 -54.40 8.67
CA ARG A 9 -91.75 -54.23 8.25
C ARG A 9 -91.26 -52.80 8.58
N ARG A 10 -90.24 -52.69 9.43
CA ARG A 10 -89.46 -51.44 9.60
C ARG A 10 -88.28 -51.44 8.61
N PHE A 11 -88.27 -50.49 7.68
CA PHE A 11 -87.11 -50.18 6.86
C PHE A 11 -85.96 -49.63 7.73
N ARG A 12 -84.82 -50.32 7.77
CA ARG A 12 -83.56 -49.76 8.30
C ARG A 12 -82.84 -49.00 7.18
N VAL A 13 -82.83 -47.68 7.29
CA VAL A 13 -81.97 -46.81 6.46
C VAL A 13 -80.52 -47.00 6.92
N PHE A 14 -79.70 -47.64 6.08
CA PHE A 14 -78.25 -47.69 6.27
C PHE A 14 -77.65 -46.30 6.01
N ARG A 15 -77.43 -45.53 7.08
CA ARG A 15 -76.65 -44.29 7.02
C ARG A 15 -75.16 -44.66 6.93
N ARG A 16 -74.59 -44.58 5.72
CA ARG A 16 -73.15 -44.81 5.46
C ARG A 16 -72.34 -43.80 6.30
N ARG A 17 -71.76 -44.23 7.43
CA ARG A 17 -70.81 -43.41 8.21
C ARG A 17 -69.60 -43.12 7.30
N ARG A 18 -69.43 -41.85 6.89
CA ARG A 18 -68.15 -41.37 6.35
C ARG A 18 -67.09 -41.58 7.42
N SER A 19 -66.21 -42.56 7.22
CA SER A 19 -65.09 -42.84 8.10
C SER A 19 -64.22 -41.58 8.21
N ALA A 20 -63.98 -41.12 9.45
CA ALA A 20 -63.08 -40.02 9.71
C ALA A 20 -61.68 -40.34 9.13
N PRO A 21 -61.01 -39.40 8.47
CA PRO A 21 -59.70 -39.67 7.88
C PRO A 21 -58.71 -40.04 8.98
N SER A 22 -57.92 -41.10 8.72
CA SER A 22 -56.87 -41.60 9.61
C SER A 22 -55.91 -40.48 10.01
N ARG A 23 -55.35 -40.55 11.23
CA ARG A 23 -54.40 -39.53 11.75
C ARG A 23 -53.25 -39.26 10.78
N ALA A 24 -52.82 -40.26 10.01
CA ALA A 24 -51.81 -40.14 8.97
C ALA A 24 -52.21 -39.22 7.81
N ARG A 25 -53.44 -39.32 7.29
CA ARG A 25 -53.94 -38.44 6.21
C ARG A 25 -54.04 -36.98 6.64
N ARG A 26 -54.33 -36.70 7.92
CA ARG A 26 -54.35 -35.33 8.45
C ARG A 26 -52.94 -34.74 8.58
N ARG A 27 -51.96 -35.55 9.01
CA ARG A 27 -50.55 -35.11 9.11
C ARG A 27 -49.94 -34.82 7.73
N LEU A 28 -50.22 -35.67 6.73
CA LEU A 28 -49.81 -35.41 5.35
C LEU A 28 -50.46 -34.15 4.76
N GLY A 29 -51.75 -33.95 4.98
CA GLY A 29 -52.44 -32.73 4.55
C GLY A 29 -51.91 -31.46 5.22
N ALA A 30 -51.50 -31.54 6.49
CA ALA A 30 -50.87 -30.42 7.19
C ALA A 30 -49.46 -30.12 6.64
N ALA A 31 -48.66 -31.14 6.36
CA ALA A 31 -47.32 -30.98 5.79
C ALA A 31 -47.37 -30.32 4.40
N VAL A 32 -48.27 -30.77 3.52
CA VAL A 32 -48.43 -30.18 2.18
C VAL A 32 -48.85 -28.72 2.26
N ARG A 33 -49.77 -28.35 3.17
CA ARG A 33 -50.17 -26.96 3.38
C ARG A 33 -49.03 -26.09 3.90
N MET A 34 -48.20 -26.63 4.78
CA MET A 34 -47.04 -25.91 5.31
C MET A 34 -46.00 -25.65 4.23
N ILE A 35 -45.70 -26.67 3.40
CA ILE A 35 -44.79 -26.52 2.25
C ILE A 35 -45.34 -25.52 1.23
N ALA A 36 -46.64 -25.58 0.92
CA ALA A 36 -47.28 -24.63 0.01
C ALA A 36 -47.26 -23.20 0.56
N ALA A 37 -47.47 -23.03 1.87
CA ALA A 37 -47.39 -21.72 2.53
C ALA A 37 -45.97 -21.17 2.54
N LEU A 38 -44.95 -22.00 2.79
CA LEU A 38 -43.54 -21.60 2.72
C LEU A 38 -43.12 -21.26 1.30
N ALA A 39 -43.56 -22.01 0.29
CA ALA A 39 -43.27 -21.73 -1.11
C ALA A 39 -43.93 -20.43 -1.56
N LEU A 40 -45.17 -20.15 -1.14
CA LEU A 40 -45.84 -18.88 -1.40
C LEU A 40 -45.15 -17.72 -0.68
N ALA A 41 -44.79 -17.89 0.59
CA ALA A 41 -44.08 -16.87 1.35
C ALA A 41 -42.71 -16.56 0.74
N GLY A 42 -41.95 -17.59 0.34
CA GLY A 42 -40.68 -17.42 -0.36
C GLY A 42 -40.82 -16.83 -1.76
N GLY A 43 -41.86 -17.20 -2.50
CA GLY A 43 -42.17 -16.65 -3.83
C GLY A 43 -42.58 -15.17 -3.78
N VAL A 44 -43.42 -14.80 -2.82
CA VAL A 44 -43.79 -13.39 -2.58
C VAL A 44 -42.58 -12.61 -2.09
N TYR A 45 -41.80 -13.16 -1.16
CA TYR A 45 -40.58 -12.52 -0.69
C TYR A 45 -39.59 -12.28 -1.84
N THR A 46 -39.36 -13.25 -2.73
CA THR A 46 -38.45 -13.08 -3.89
C THR A 46 -38.98 -12.11 -4.95
N ALA A 47 -40.30 -12.00 -5.13
CA ALA A 47 -40.90 -11.06 -6.08
C ALA A 47 -40.89 -9.59 -5.60
N PHE A 48 -40.91 -9.37 -4.28
CA PHE A 48 -40.95 -8.04 -3.67
C PHE A 48 -39.70 -7.66 -2.87
N ALA A 49 -38.76 -8.58 -2.68
CA ALA A 49 -37.48 -8.25 -2.10
C ALA A 49 -36.74 -7.32 -3.08
N PRO A 50 -36.19 -6.20 -2.59
CA PRO A 50 -35.25 -5.44 -3.39
C PRO A 50 -34.12 -6.39 -3.81
N GLY A 51 -33.79 -6.40 -5.11
CA GLY A 51 -32.66 -7.17 -5.59
C GLY A 51 -31.43 -6.72 -4.81
N ALA A 52 -30.87 -7.61 -3.99
CA ALA A 52 -29.55 -7.40 -3.40
C ALA A 52 -28.51 -7.57 -4.52
N PHE A 53 -28.44 -6.59 -5.41
CA PHE A 53 -27.19 -6.32 -6.08
C PHE A 53 -26.23 -5.91 -4.95
N ALA A 54 -25.15 -6.66 -4.79
CA ALA A 54 -23.99 -6.16 -4.08
C ALA A 54 -23.45 -5.00 -4.93
N GLU A 55 -24.10 -3.84 -4.84
CA GLU A 55 -23.48 -2.59 -5.20
C GLU A 55 -22.38 -2.37 -4.17
N ASP A 56 -21.15 -2.65 -4.60
CA ASP A 56 -19.90 -2.31 -3.93
C ASP A 56 -19.72 -0.78 -3.94
N ASN A 57 -20.73 -0.05 -3.47
CA ASN A 57 -20.68 1.39 -3.27
C ASN A 57 -19.95 1.67 -1.97
N LEU A 58 -18.66 1.34 -1.91
CA LEU A 58 -17.74 2.21 -1.18
C LEU A 58 -17.92 3.58 -1.84
N GLN A 59 -18.61 4.50 -1.15
CA GLN A 59 -18.71 5.88 -1.61
C GLN A 59 -17.31 6.48 -1.55
N LEU A 60 -16.56 6.28 -2.63
CA LEU A 60 -15.24 6.84 -2.80
C LEU A 60 -15.36 8.36 -2.76
N SER A 61 -14.41 9.03 -2.10
CA SER A 61 -14.30 10.47 -2.21
C SER A 61 -14.11 10.90 -3.67
N ALA A 62 -14.44 12.15 -4.02
CA ALA A 62 -14.24 12.65 -5.39
C ALA A 62 -12.79 12.43 -5.88
N ALA A 63 -11.80 12.71 -5.01
CA ALA A 63 -10.39 12.47 -5.31
C ALA A 63 -10.08 10.98 -5.53
N ALA A 64 -10.69 10.08 -4.75
CA ALA A 64 -10.51 8.63 -4.94
C ALA A 64 -11.21 8.11 -6.20
N GLN A 65 -12.31 8.73 -6.65
CA GLN A 65 -12.95 8.40 -7.94
C GLN A 65 -12.06 8.79 -9.13
N GLU A 66 -11.42 9.96 -9.08
CA GLU A 66 -10.42 10.37 -10.07
C GLU A 66 -9.20 9.43 -10.05
N GLY A 67 -8.71 9.11 -8.85
CA GLY A 67 -7.63 8.12 -8.65
C GLY A 67 -7.96 6.75 -9.21
N LYS A 68 -9.21 6.29 -9.05
CA LYS A 68 -9.67 5.01 -9.60
C LYS A 68 -9.58 4.99 -11.14
N ALA A 69 -9.96 6.07 -11.81
CA ALA A 69 -9.87 6.15 -13.27
C ALA A 69 -8.41 6.04 -13.76
N LEU A 70 -7.47 6.67 -13.04
CA LEU A 70 -6.03 6.55 -13.32
C LEU A 70 -5.54 5.11 -13.09
N PHE A 71 -5.97 4.49 -11.99
CA PHE A 71 -5.61 3.12 -11.63
C PHE A 71 -6.09 2.09 -12.65
N ASP A 72 -7.34 2.22 -13.10
CA ASP A 72 -7.97 1.34 -14.08
C ASP A 72 -7.21 1.33 -15.41
N ASN A 73 -6.62 2.46 -15.80
CA ASN A 73 -5.89 2.60 -17.06
C ASN A 73 -4.42 2.14 -16.98
N SER A 74 -3.79 2.23 -15.81
CA SER A 74 -2.32 2.12 -15.71
C SER A 74 -1.81 1.00 -14.82
N CYS A 75 -2.60 0.56 -13.83
CA CYS A 75 -2.11 -0.29 -12.73
C CYS A 75 -2.74 -1.69 -12.73
N ILE A 76 -3.94 -1.81 -13.31
CA ILE A 76 -4.82 -2.98 -13.22
C ILE A 76 -4.21 -4.26 -13.80
N SER A 77 -3.33 -4.14 -14.79
CA SER A 77 -2.71 -5.26 -15.51
C SER A 77 -1.75 -6.08 -14.62
N CYS A 78 -1.21 -5.43 -13.57
CA CYS A 78 -0.28 -6.01 -12.61
C CYS A 78 -0.89 -6.12 -11.20
N HIS A 79 -1.71 -5.15 -10.78
CA HIS A 79 -2.27 -5.11 -9.43
C HIS A 79 -3.71 -5.61 -9.33
N GLY A 80 -4.36 -5.92 -10.46
CA GLY A 80 -5.74 -6.42 -10.50
C GLY A 80 -6.78 -5.31 -10.33
N ARG A 81 -8.03 -5.58 -10.71
CA ARG A 81 -9.14 -4.60 -10.66
C ARG A 81 -9.41 -4.07 -9.26
N ASP A 82 -9.30 -4.95 -8.27
CA ASP A 82 -9.59 -4.62 -6.88
C ASP A 82 -8.29 -4.46 -6.06
N ALA A 83 -7.18 -4.16 -6.74
CA ALA A 83 -5.85 -3.97 -6.15
C ALA A 83 -5.31 -5.15 -5.31
N ARG A 84 -5.86 -6.36 -5.47
CA ARG A 84 -5.46 -7.58 -4.73
C ARG A 84 -4.18 -8.24 -5.24
N GLY A 85 -3.57 -7.67 -6.28
CA GLY A 85 -2.41 -8.23 -6.96
C GLY A 85 -2.78 -9.25 -8.03
N VAL A 86 -1.81 -9.54 -8.88
CA VAL A 86 -1.88 -10.61 -9.88
C VAL A 86 -0.62 -11.46 -9.73
N GLU A 87 -0.81 -12.75 -9.48
CA GLU A 87 0.28 -13.70 -9.29
C GLU A 87 1.29 -13.65 -10.45
N GLY A 88 2.58 -13.58 -10.11
CA GLY A 88 3.66 -13.47 -11.08
C GLY A 88 3.79 -12.11 -11.80
N ARG A 89 2.89 -11.15 -11.58
CA ARG A 89 2.97 -9.81 -12.20
C ARG A 89 3.17 -8.68 -11.20
N GLY A 90 2.31 -8.59 -10.19
CA GLY A 90 2.34 -7.49 -9.23
C GLY A 90 1.72 -7.87 -7.89
N PRO A 91 2.27 -7.35 -6.77
CA PRO A 91 1.76 -7.64 -5.44
C PRO A 91 0.39 -7.00 -5.20
N SER A 92 -0.25 -7.42 -4.11
CA SER A 92 -1.41 -6.72 -3.56
C SER A 92 -1.02 -5.31 -3.10
N LEU A 93 -1.91 -4.35 -3.30
CA LEU A 93 -1.80 -2.99 -2.77
C LEU A 93 -2.73 -2.76 -1.57
N ILE A 94 -3.43 -3.78 -1.11
CA ILE A 94 -4.25 -3.68 0.11
C ILE A 94 -3.34 -3.51 1.33
N GLY A 95 -3.58 -2.44 2.10
CA GLY A 95 -2.84 -2.15 3.33
C GLY A 95 -1.52 -1.38 3.15
N VAL A 96 -1.11 -1.08 1.91
CA VAL A 96 0.15 -0.35 1.65
C VAL A 96 0.06 1.14 1.96
N GLY A 97 -1.17 1.70 1.96
CA GLY A 97 -1.46 3.09 2.27
C GLY A 97 -1.09 4.12 1.18
N SER A 98 -1.58 5.34 1.35
CA SER A 98 -1.31 6.44 0.40
C SER A 98 0.17 6.80 0.33
N ALA A 99 0.90 6.72 1.46
CA ALA A 99 2.31 7.09 1.52
C ALA A 99 3.18 6.23 0.56
N SER A 100 2.83 4.94 0.41
CA SER A 100 3.56 4.05 -0.50
C SER A 100 3.32 4.42 -1.96
N VAL A 101 2.09 4.81 -2.29
CA VAL A 101 1.75 5.31 -3.64
C VAL A 101 2.47 6.62 -3.91
N GLU A 102 2.42 7.56 -2.97
CA GLU A 102 3.10 8.85 -3.06
C GLU A 102 4.61 8.68 -3.26
N PHE A 103 5.25 7.75 -2.53
CA PHE A 103 6.66 7.45 -2.74
C PHE A 103 6.93 6.77 -4.09
N GLN A 104 6.26 5.65 -4.38
CA GLN A 104 6.61 4.82 -5.54
C GLN A 104 6.24 5.52 -6.85
N VAL A 105 5.07 6.14 -6.92
CA VAL A 105 4.57 6.81 -8.12
C VAL A 105 5.11 8.24 -8.23
N GLY A 106 5.18 8.98 -7.11
CA GLY A 106 5.71 10.34 -7.09
C GLY A 106 7.19 10.41 -7.46
N THR A 107 7.98 9.41 -7.07
CA THR A 107 9.38 9.30 -7.51
C THR A 107 9.54 8.67 -8.91
N GLY A 108 8.45 8.28 -9.58
CA GLY A 108 8.49 7.63 -10.91
C GLY A 108 9.08 6.21 -10.91
N ARG A 109 9.26 5.57 -9.75
CA ARG A 109 9.65 4.14 -9.68
C ARG A 109 8.55 3.25 -10.24
N MET A 110 7.30 3.57 -9.90
CA MET A 110 6.08 3.02 -10.47
C MET A 110 5.42 4.02 -11.44
N PRO A 111 4.82 3.55 -12.55
CA PRO A 111 4.75 2.16 -13.00
C PRO A 111 6.12 1.60 -13.45
N MET A 112 6.40 0.35 -13.13
CA MET A 112 7.59 -0.35 -13.61
C MET A 112 7.37 -0.89 -15.03
N VAL A 113 8.39 -0.77 -15.87
CA VAL A 113 8.36 -1.33 -17.24
C VAL A 113 8.91 -2.76 -17.31
N ARG A 114 9.72 -3.16 -16.31
CA ARG A 114 10.35 -4.48 -16.21
C ARG A 114 10.64 -4.84 -14.75
N GLN A 115 10.63 -6.13 -14.44
CA GLN A 115 11.00 -6.66 -13.14
C GLN A 115 12.51 -6.84 -13.09
N GLU A 116 13.20 -5.92 -12.42
CA GLU A 116 14.65 -5.95 -12.22
C GLU A 116 14.97 -6.11 -10.73
N ALA A 117 16.25 -6.16 -10.37
CA ALA A 117 16.68 -6.25 -8.98
C ALA A 117 16.07 -5.14 -8.10
N GLN A 118 15.95 -3.92 -8.64
CA GLN A 118 15.52 -2.71 -7.95
C GLN A 118 14.70 -1.84 -8.90
N ALA A 119 13.61 -1.24 -8.40
CA ALA A 119 12.89 -0.22 -9.16
C ALA A 119 13.69 1.08 -9.14
N GLU A 120 14.26 1.43 -10.29
CA GLU A 120 15.00 2.69 -10.48
C GLU A 120 14.05 3.88 -10.55
N GLN A 121 14.55 5.01 -10.05
CA GLN A 121 13.91 6.32 -10.15
C GLN A 121 13.90 6.75 -11.62
N LYS A 122 12.76 7.28 -12.07
CA LYS A 122 12.55 7.77 -13.44
C LYS A 122 11.79 9.08 -13.37
N ALA A 123 11.66 9.76 -14.50
CA ALA A 123 10.72 10.87 -14.62
C ALA A 123 9.30 10.38 -14.23
N PRO A 124 8.62 11.04 -13.28
CA PRO A 124 7.25 10.68 -12.91
C PRO A 124 6.31 10.79 -14.12
N VAL A 125 5.47 9.77 -14.29
CA VAL A 125 4.46 9.73 -15.37
C VAL A 125 3.21 10.52 -14.98
N PHE A 126 2.93 10.57 -13.69
CA PHE A 126 1.78 11.26 -13.11
C PHE A 126 2.23 12.57 -12.47
N THR A 127 1.34 13.56 -12.50
CA THR A 127 1.50 14.80 -11.77
C THR A 127 1.35 14.58 -10.26
N ALA A 128 1.84 15.53 -9.45
CA ALA A 128 1.74 15.43 -7.99
C ALA A 128 0.28 15.32 -7.49
N GLU A 129 -0.67 15.93 -8.21
CA GLU A 129 -2.10 15.84 -7.87
C GLU A 129 -2.67 14.45 -8.20
N GLU A 130 -2.39 13.93 -9.39
CA GLU A 130 -2.80 12.58 -9.79
C GLU A 130 -2.21 11.50 -8.86
N VAL A 131 -0.97 11.69 -8.39
CA VAL A 131 -0.34 10.80 -7.40
C VAL A 131 -1.12 10.80 -6.08
N LYS A 132 -1.55 11.97 -5.59
CA LYS A 132 -2.39 12.07 -4.39
C LYS A 132 -3.74 11.41 -4.61
N GLN A 133 -4.37 11.60 -5.77
CA GLN A 133 -5.64 10.97 -6.12
C GLN A 133 -5.53 9.43 -6.14
N LEU A 134 -4.49 8.89 -6.79
CA LEU A 134 -4.15 7.46 -6.75
C LEU A 134 -3.93 6.98 -5.31
N GLY A 135 -3.19 7.74 -4.51
CA GLY A 135 -2.94 7.45 -3.10
C GLY A 135 -4.23 7.40 -2.29
N ARG A 136 -5.16 8.34 -2.51
CA ARG A 136 -6.48 8.35 -1.87
C ARG A 136 -7.32 7.15 -2.25
N TYR A 137 -7.33 6.77 -3.53
CA TYR A 137 -8.03 5.58 -3.98
C TYR A 137 -7.52 4.31 -3.27
N ILE A 138 -6.21 4.09 -3.23
CA ILE A 138 -5.62 2.92 -2.54
C ILE A 138 -5.87 2.98 -1.03
N GLN A 139 -5.82 4.16 -0.42
CA GLN A 139 -6.12 4.34 1.00
C GLN A 139 -7.55 3.96 1.34
N GLU A 140 -8.53 4.38 0.54
CA GLU A 140 -9.95 4.06 0.78
C GLU A 140 -10.26 2.58 0.49
N LEU A 141 -9.50 1.94 -0.40
CA LEU A 141 -9.68 0.54 -0.75
C LEU A 141 -9.11 -0.43 0.30
N GLY A 142 -7.92 -0.14 0.83
CA GLY A 142 -7.18 -1.09 1.67
C GLY A 142 -6.61 -0.53 2.97
N GLY A 143 -6.63 0.79 3.17
CA GLY A 143 -5.98 1.44 4.31
C GLY A 143 -4.45 1.34 4.25
N GLY A 144 -3.81 1.73 5.36
CA GLY A 144 -2.36 1.72 5.53
C GLY A 144 -1.79 3.08 5.95
N PRO A 145 -0.45 3.21 5.99
CA PRO A 145 0.24 4.43 6.38
C PRO A 145 -0.05 5.60 5.43
N GLN A 146 -0.23 6.78 6.01
CA GLN A 146 -0.52 8.02 5.29
C GLN A 146 0.54 9.08 5.58
N MET A 147 0.75 9.96 4.61
CA MET A 147 1.56 11.15 4.84
C MET A 147 0.90 12.06 5.88
N PRO A 148 1.66 12.63 6.84
CA PRO A 148 1.12 13.57 7.79
C PRO A 148 0.76 14.89 7.09
N THR A 149 -0.14 15.64 7.71
CA THR A 149 -0.44 17.00 7.28
C THR A 149 0.52 18.00 7.94
N GLY A 150 0.95 19.00 7.17
CA GLY A 150 1.81 20.08 7.68
C GLY A 150 3.29 19.93 7.29
N PRO A 151 4.18 20.72 7.91
CA PRO A 151 5.60 20.74 7.58
C PRO A 151 6.30 19.42 7.90
N LEU A 152 7.10 18.92 6.96
CA LEU A 152 7.93 17.71 7.13
C LEU A 152 9.34 18.00 7.63
N THR A 153 9.67 19.28 7.79
CA THR A 153 10.93 19.77 8.33
C THR A 153 10.69 20.63 9.56
N VAL A 154 11.68 20.69 10.42
CA VAL A 154 11.82 21.63 11.53
C VAL A 154 12.81 22.70 11.07
N ASP A 155 12.40 23.96 11.14
CA ASP A 155 13.30 25.07 10.84
C ASP A 155 14.39 25.16 11.93
N PRO A 156 15.68 25.14 11.58
CA PRO A 156 16.76 25.31 12.56
C PRO A 156 16.69 26.63 13.34
N GLU A 157 16.02 27.66 12.83
CA GLU A 157 15.79 28.91 13.56
C GLU A 157 14.76 28.73 14.70
N ASP A 158 13.74 27.90 14.48
CA ASP A 158 12.72 27.59 15.48
C ASP A 158 13.21 26.62 16.55
N ASP A 159 14.00 25.61 16.15
CA ASP A 159 14.63 24.66 17.05
C ASP A 159 16.09 24.35 16.62
N PRO A 160 17.08 25.08 17.18
CA PRO A 160 18.49 24.86 16.89
C PRO A 160 18.99 23.45 17.25
N GLY A 161 18.28 22.73 18.13
CA GLY A 161 18.65 21.37 18.53
C GLY A 161 18.23 20.29 17.52
N ALA A 162 17.29 20.60 16.61
CA ALA A 162 16.70 19.63 15.69
C ALA A 162 17.74 18.98 14.77
N LEU A 163 18.72 19.75 14.26
CA LEU A 163 19.77 19.21 13.39
C LEU A 163 20.70 18.23 14.12
N SER A 164 20.98 18.49 15.40
CA SER A 164 21.85 17.62 16.20
C SER A 164 21.16 16.28 16.50
N ARG A 165 19.89 16.33 16.93
CA ARG A 165 19.07 15.14 17.20
C ARG A 165 18.79 14.34 15.92
N GLY A 166 18.35 15.02 14.85
CA GLY A 166 18.14 14.41 13.55
C GLY A 166 19.38 13.74 12.98
N GLY A 167 20.55 14.37 13.15
CA GLY A 167 21.83 13.77 12.77
C GLY A 167 22.16 12.53 13.60
N GLU A 168 21.93 12.54 14.91
CA GLU A 168 22.16 11.39 15.77
C GLU A 168 21.30 10.19 15.34
N LEU A 169 20.01 10.43 15.14
CA LEU A 169 19.07 9.44 14.62
C LEU A 169 19.49 8.90 13.24
N PHE A 170 19.90 9.78 12.32
CA PHE A 170 20.36 9.38 10.99
C PHE A 170 21.62 8.49 11.07
N ARG A 171 22.59 8.85 11.92
CA ARG A 171 23.82 8.07 12.12
C ARG A 171 23.53 6.69 12.67
N GLN A 172 22.62 6.57 13.63
CA GLN A 172 22.26 5.30 14.24
C GLN A 172 21.47 4.39 13.28
N ASN A 173 20.59 4.96 12.45
CA ASN A 173 19.59 4.16 11.72
C ASN A 173 19.82 4.06 10.19
N CYS A 174 20.49 5.04 9.57
CA CYS A 174 20.47 5.18 8.11
C CYS A 174 21.85 5.01 7.45
N THR A 175 22.93 5.37 8.15
CA THR A 175 24.28 5.45 7.56
C THR A 175 24.85 4.11 7.10
N SER A 176 24.42 3.01 7.70
CA SER A 176 24.79 1.65 7.29
C SER A 176 24.45 1.34 5.83
N CYS A 177 23.46 2.05 5.27
CA CYS A 177 23.06 1.90 3.87
C CYS A 177 23.32 3.16 3.04
N HIS A 178 22.98 4.34 3.57
CA HIS A 178 23.06 5.59 2.81
C HIS A 178 24.40 6.33 2.93
N SER A 179 25.38 5.77 3.64
CA SER A 179 26.64 6.43 4.02
C SER A 179 26.43 7.66 4.94
N PHE A 180 27.50 8.11 5.59
CA PHE A 180 27.47 9.30 6.46
C PHE A 180 27.07 10.57 5.70
N GLY A 181 27.54 10.71 4.46
CA GLY A 181 27.24 11.86 3.60
C GLY A 181 25.93 11.75 2.82
N GLY A 182 25.14 10.68 3.01
CA GLY A 182 23.91 10.44 2.26
C GLY A 182 24.12 10.04 0.79
N ALA A 183 25.34 9.66 0.39
CA ALA A 183 25.70 9.34 -1.00
C ALA A 183 25.17 7.99 -1.51
N GLY A 184 24.59 7.16 -0.63
CA GLY A 184 24.12 5.82 -0.96
C GLY A 184 25.20 4.74 -0.83
N GLY A 185 24.86 3.52 -1.23
CA GLY A 185 25.74 2.36 -1.09
C GLY A 185 25.22 1.11 -1.80
N ALA A 186 26.12 0.20 -2.16
CA ALA A 186 25.74 -1.06 -2.80
C ALA A 186 25.16 -2.06 -1.78
N LEU A 187 24.10 -2.77 -2.18
CA LEU A 187 23.48 -3.86 -1.43
C LEU A 187 23.63 -5.19 -2.20
N SER A 188 23.21 -6.29 -1.57
CA SER A 188 23.23 -7.61 -2.19
C SER A 188 22.31 -7.71 -3.41
N SER A 189 22.62 -8.66 -4.29
CA SER A 189 21.78 -9.04 -5.44
C SER A 189 21.48 -7.89 -6.42
N GLY A 190 22.45 -6.98 -6.62
CA GLY A 190 22.32 -5.88 -7.57
C GLY A 190 21.44 -4.72 -7.09
N LYS A 191 21.02 -4.72 -5.83
CA LYS A 191 20.30 -3.61 -5.20
C LYS A 191 21.28 -2.58 -4.66
N PHE A 192 20.78 -1.37 -4.38
CA PHE A 192 21.56 -0.28 -3.81
C PHE A 192 20.68 0.71 -3.04
N ALA A 193 21.27 1.37 -2.06
CA ALA A 193 20.70 2.52 -1.39
C ALA A 193 20.96 3.75 -2.25
N PRO A 194 19.93 4.50 -2.66
CA PRO A 194 20.11 5.70 -3.48
C PRO A 194 20.77 6.83 -2.67
N SER A 195 21.34 7.79 -3.40
CA SER A 195 21.73 9.08 -2.83
C SER A 195 20.51 9.83 -2.31
N LEU A 196 20.68 10.55 -1.20
CA LEU A 196 19.68 11.42 -0.60
C LEU A 196 19.84 12.88 -1.04
N GLY A 197 20.81 13.19 -1.91
CA GLY A 197 21.14 14.56 -2.32
C GLY A 197 20.00 15.31 -3.00
N ASP A 198 19.18 14.60 -3.78
CA ASP A 198 18.08 15.19 -4.57
C ASP A 198 16.69 14.79 -4.04
N ALA A 199 16.62 14.11 -2.90
CA ALA A 199 15.37 13.59 -2.36
C ALA A 199 14.56 14.70 -1.67
N THR A 200 13.25 14.76 -1.92
CA THR A 200 12.40 15.76 -1.25
C THR A 200 12.03 15.33 0.19
N PRO A 201 11.64 16.26 1.07
CA PRO A 201 11.13 15.94 2.40
C PRO A 201 10.00 14.89 2.39
N GLU A 202 9.08 15.00 1.43
CA GLU A 202 7.97 14.06 1.22
C GLU A 202 8.48 12.67 0.88
N GLU A 203 9.43 12.58 -0.06
CA GLU A 203 10.02 11.30 -0.48
C GLU A 203 10.76 10.63 0.68
N ILE A 204 11.53 11.39 1.47
CA ILE A 204 12.28 10.87 2.61
C ILE A 204 11.32 10.37 3.69
N TYR A 205 10.29 11.15 4.04
CA TYR A 205 9.30 10.74 5.04
C TYR A 205 8.56 9.46 4.60
N ALA A 206 8.09 9.44 3.35
CA ALA A 206 7.38 8.30 2.80
C ALA A 206 8.28 7.06 2.69
N ALA A 207 9.56 7.21 2.35
CA ALA A 207 10.53 6.12 2.34
C ALA A 207 10.71 5.51 3.74
N MET A 208 10.91 6.34 4.77
CA MET A 208 11.01 5.86 6.15
C MET A 208 9.74 5.14 6.59
N LEU A 209 8.58 5.70 6.29
CA LEU A 209 7.29 5.16 6.73
C LEU A 209 6.90 3.87 6.01
N THR A 210 7.32 3.68 4.76
CA THR A 210 6.85 2.56 3.91
C THR A 210 7.90 1.49 3.67
N GLY A 211 9.19 1.75 3.96
CA GLY A 211 10.29 0.80 3.79
C GLY A 211 10.39 0.26 2.35
N PRO A 212 10.65 1.13 1.35
CA PRO A 212 10.65 0.70 -0.04
C PRO A 212 11.77 -0.30 -0.32
N GLN A 213 11.42 -1.38 -1.02
CA GLN A 213 12.33 -2.42 -1.49
C GLN A 213 13.08 -3.15 -0.36
N ASN A 214 14.35 -2.81 -0.12
CA ASN A 214 15.18 -3.42 0.93
C ASN A 214 15.31 -2.51 2.16
N MET A 215 14.79 -1.29 2.10
CA MET A 215 14.80 -0.39 3.25
C MET A 215 13.83 -0.90 4.31
N PRO A 216 14.23 -1.02 5.59
CA PRO A 216 13.31 -1.41 6.65
C PRO A 216 12.22 -0.35 6.85
N VAL A 217 11.06 -0.79 7.35
CA VAL A 217 9.95 0.09 7.70
C VAL A 217 10.22 0.72 9.07
N PHE A 218 10.31 2.05 9.11
CA PHE A 218 10.40 2.83 10.35
C PHE A 218 9.01 3.36 10.71
N GLY A 219 8.20 2.52 11.34
CA GLY A 219 6.87 2.89 11.84
C GLY A 219 6.96 3.91 12.98
N ASP A 220 5.83 4.54 13.31
CA ASP A 220 5.78 5.63 14.31
C ASP A 220 6.07 5.16 15.75
N ASN A 221 6.11 3.85 15.99
CA ASN A 221 6.51 3.26 17.27
C ASN A 221 8.04 3.11 17.42
N GLU A 222 8.78 3.15 16.30
CA GLU A 222 10.25 3.04 16.29
C GLU A 222 10.89 4.41 16.15
N ILE A 223 10.42 5.21 15.18
CA ILE A 223 10.82 6.59 14.98
C ILE A 223 9.54 7.41 14.89
N THR A 224 9.31 8.25 15.88
CA THR A 224 8.11 9.09 15.97
C THR A 224 8.02 10.07 14.81
N PRO A 225 6.82 10.62 14.50
CA PRO A 225 6.69 11.64 13.46
C PRO A 225 7.60 12.85 13.66
N ASP A 226 7.87 13.25 14.90
CA ASP A 226 8.74 14.39 15.21
C ASP A 226 10.21 14.05 14.93
N GLU A 227 10.66 12.88 15.37
CA GLU A 227 12.02 12.37 15.08
C GLU A 227 12.24 12.20 13.57
N LYS A 228 11.23 11.74 12.82
CA LYS A 228 11.29 11.70 11.36
C LYS A 228 11.50 13.09 10.77
N ARG A 229 10.78 14.11 11.25
CA ARG A 229 10.96 15.50 10.80
C ARG A 229 12.35 16.01 11.13
N GLU A 230 12.91 15.66 12.28
CA GLU A 230 14.29 16.00 12.64
C GLU A 230 15.32 15.35 11.71
N ILE A 231 15.17 14.05 11.40
CA ILE A 231 16.02 13.35 10.42
C ILE A 231 15.96 14.03 9.06
N ILE A 232 14.76 14.36 8.58
CA ILE A 232 14.57 15.04 7.28
C ILE A 232 15.21 16.42 7.31
N SER A 233 15.11 17.14 8.42
CA SER A 233 15.72 18.46 8.59
C SER A 233 17.25 18.36 8.54
N TYR A 234 17.83 17.36 9.21
CA TYR A 234 19.26 17.09 9.11
C TYR A 234 19.67 16.79 7.66
N ILE A 235 18.95 15.94 6.94
CA ILE A 235 19.26 15.64 5.54
C ILE A 235 19.14 16.91 4.69
N THR A 236 18.06 17.67 4.83
CA THR A 236 17.74 18.83 3.99
C THR A 236 18.66 20.02 4.23
N TYR A 237 18.90 20.37 5.50
CA TYR A 237 19.67 21.57 5.86
C TYR A 237 21.15 21.30 6.09
N GLN A 238 21.52 20.11 6.58
CA GLN A 238 22.93 19.76 6.73
C GLN A 238 23.43 19.07 5.46
N LEU A 239 22.92 17.89 5.12
CA LEU A 239 23.56 17.07 4.07
C LEU A 239 23.41 17.66 2.67
N GLN A 240 22.22 18.12 2.29
CA GLN A 240 21.96 18.63 0.93
C GLN A 240 22.54 20.03 0.70
N GLN A 241 22.63 20.85 1.75
CA GLN A 241 23.13 22.23 1.65
C GLN A 241 24.60 22.40 2.04
N ASP A 242 25.23 21.42 2.69
CA ASP A 242 26.64 21.54 3.08
C ASP A 242 27.53 21.78 1.87
N LYS A 243 28.32 22.85 1.93
CA LYS A 243 29.35 23.17 0.94
C LYS A 243 30.64 22.56 1.45
N ASP A 244 31.01 21.38 0.92
CA ASP A 244 32.12 20.53 1.36
C ASP A 244 33.33 21.33 1.91
N PRO A 245 33.46 21.49 3.24
CA PRO A 245 34.43 22.39 3.81
C PRO A 245 35.85 21.83 3.64
N GLY A 246 36.75 22.62 3.05
CA GLY A 246 38.18 22.30 2.93
C GLY A 246 38.64 21.68 1.61
N GLY A 247 37.77 21.54 0.60
CA GLY A 247 38.13 21.01 -0.73
C GLY A 247 37.65 21.90 -1.87
N LEU A 248 38.44 21.98 -2.95
CA LEU A 248 38.00 22.61 -4.22
C LEU A 248 37.01 21.73 -5.00
N PHE A 249 37.00 20.43 -4.72
CA PHE A 249 36.20 19.42 -5.44
C PHE A 249 35.53 18.47 -4.44
N ASN A 250 34.26 18.15 -4.69
CA ASN A 250 33.55 17.08 -3.99
C ASN A 250 33.91 15.72 -4.65
N LEU A 251 34.45 14.79 -3.88
CA LEU A 251 34.81 13.44 -4.34
C LEU A 251 33.70 12.40 -4.10
N GLY A 252 32.44 12.83 -4.19
CA GLY A 252 31.24 12.01 -4.04
C GLY A 252 30.89 11.59 -2.61
N ARG A 253 31.58 12.11 -1.59
CA ARG A 253 31.37 11.79 -0.16
C ARG A 253 31.41 10.28 0.18
N TYR A 254 32.13 9.49 -0.63
CA TYR A 254 32.39 8.06 -0.39
C TYR A 254 33.60 7.81 0.52
N GLY A 255 34.28 8.88 0.96
CA GLY A 255 35.40 8.84 1.90
C GLY A 255 36.70 8.27 1.28
N PRO A 256 37.41 7.37 1.96
CA PRO A 256 38.82 7.08 1.68
C PRO A 256 39.07 6.44 0.31
N VAL A 257 38.05 5.84 -0.31
CA VAL A 257 38.21 5.16 -1.61
C VAL A 257 38.41 6.19 -2.73
N THR A 258 37.52 7.19 -2.82
CA THR A 258 37.61 8.23 -3.86
C THR A 258 38.76 9.20 -3.57
N GLU A 259 39.00 9.49 -2.29
CA GLU A 259 40.18 10.26 -1.84
C GLU A 259 41.49 9.55 -2.19
N GLY A 260 41.59 8.25 -1.94
CA GLY A 260 42.76 7.44 -2.28
C GLY A 260 43.02 7.41 -3.78
N LEU A 261 41.97 7.29 -4.59
CA LEU A 261 42.07 7.36 -6.06
C LEU A 261 42.58 8.73 -6.51
N ALA A 262 42.07 9.82 -5.92
CA ALA A 262 42.52 11.17 -6.24
C ALA A 262 44.00 11.38 -5.84
N ILE A 263 44.41 10.92 -4.65
CA ILE A 263 45.80 10.98 -4.21
C ILE A 263 46.69 10.18 -5.16
N PHE A 264 46.28 8.99 -5.57
CA PHE A 264 47.10 8.14 -6.43
C PHE A 264 47.22 8.68 -7.86
N LEU A 265 46.10 9.09 -8.47
CA LEU A 265 46.11 9.55 -9.86
C LEU A 265 46.57 10.99 -10.02
N VAL A 266 46.25 11.88 -9.07
CA VAL A 266 46.61 13.30 -9.16
C VAL A 266 47.84 13.59 -8.30
N GLY A 267 47.79 13.21 -7.02
CA GLY A 267 48.87 13.48 -6.08
C GLY A 267 50.20 12.85 -6.49
N ILE A 268 50.22 11.51 -6.67
CA ILE A 268 51.45 10.80 -7.04
C ILE A 268 51.93 11.22 -8.43
N THR A 269 51.03 11.41 -9.40
CA THR A 269 51.41 11.89 -10.74
C THR A 269 52.11 13.24 -10.67
N ILE A 270 51.57 14.21 -9.93
CA ILE A 270 52.22 15.52 -9.72
C ILE A 270 53.58 15.36 -9.05
N LEU A 271 53.68 14.51 -8.02
CA LEU A 271 54.96 14.25 -7.34
C LEU A 271 55.99 13.65 -8.29
N VAL A 272 55.63 12.65 -9.10
CA VAL A 272 56.53 12.01 -10.08
C VAL A 272 57.00 13.00 -11.14
N PHE A 273 56.11 13.83 -11.70
CA PHE A 273 56.52 14.85 -12.67
C PHE A 273 57.44 15.90 -12.04
N THR A 274 57.18 16.28 -10.79
CA THR A 274 58.01 17.25 -10.06
C THR A 274 59.40 16.68 -9.79
N THR A 275 59.51 15.42 -9.36
CA THR A 275 60.81 14.78 -9.10
C THR A 275 61.62 14.59 -10.39
N LEU A 276 60.98 14.16 -11.48
CA LEU A 276 61.63 14.05 -12.79
C LEU A 276 62.11 15.42 -13.32
N TRP A 277 61.32 16.48 -13.15
CA TRP A 277 61.73 17.84 -13.51
C TRP A 277 62.96 18.29 -12.72
N ILE A 278 62.97 18.07 -11.40
CA ILE A 278 64.09 18.44 -10.53
C ILE A 278 65.35 17.66 -10.95
N ALA A 279 65.22 16.34 -11.15
CA ALA A 279 66.33 15.48 -11.57
C ALA A 279 66.86 15.80 -12.97
N GLY A 280 66.02 16.28 -13.89
CA GLY A 280 66.44 16.69 -15.24
C GLY A 280 67.13 18.06 -15.30
N LYS A 281 67.07 18.85 -14.22
CA LYS A 281 67.74 20.17 -14.09
C LYS A 281 69.04 20.13 -13.27
N SER A 282 69.30 19.03 -12.57
CA SER A 282 70.56 18.71 -11.87
C SER A 282 71.51 17.95 -12.79
#